data_AF-A0AAW3J7T9-F1
#
_entry.id   AF-A0AAW3J7T9-F1
#
_cell.length_a   1.000
_cell.length_b   1.000
_cell.length_c   1.000
_cell.angle_alpha   90.00
_cell.angle_beta   90.00
_cell.angle_gamma   90.00
#
_symmetry.space_group_name_H-M   'P 1'
#
loop_
_entity.id
_entity.type
_entity.pdbx_description
1 polymer ?
#
loop_
_entity_poly.entity_id
_entity_poly.type
_entity_poly.pdbx_seq_one_letter_code
_entity_poly.pdbx_strand_id
1 'polypeptide(L)'
;MQKILIGIFLCSFIEASEYIFSYRVAVENGIVLSEKYYFSPAMVNAETLNKVKNPYKQCEIVHNTKSEKEFLRYSKEDILECFFKWGVKLEDRSTASDYKGAYISFLSIPATRIKIEYESGIAKIYHLMANTKEQR
;
A
#
# COMPACT_ATOMS: atom_id res chain seq x y z
N MET A 1 44.97 -29.24 -17.08
CA MET A 1 43.68 -28.70 -17.57
C MET A 1 42.71 -28.63 -16.39
N GLN A 2 42.64 -27.51 -15.67
CA GLN A 2 41.64 -27.29 -14.62
C GLN A 2 40.62 -26.28 -15.13
N LYS A 3 39.40 -26.75 -15.38
CA LYS A 3 38.25 -25.90 -15.70
C LYS A 3 37.68 -25.38 -14.37
N ILE A 4 38.00 -24.14 -14.03
CA ILE A 4 37.38 -23.44 -12.90
C ILE A 4 36.01 -22.94 -13.39
N LEU A 5 34.95 -23.61 -12.95
CA LEU A 5 33.57 -23.16 -13.14
C LEU A 5 33.29 -22.04 -12.11
N ILE A 6 33.43 -20.79 -12.56
CA ILE A 6 32.94 -19.62 -11.81
C ILE A 6 31.42 -19.58 -12.02
N GLY A 7 30.68 -20.20 -11.09
CA GLY A 7 29.24 -20.03 -11.01
C GLY A 7 28.95 -18.62 -10.53
N ILE A 8 28.49 -17.73 -11.41
CA ILE A 8 28.03 -16.42 -10.96
C ILE A 8 26.68 -16.65 -10.28
N PHE A 9 26.68 -16.51 -8.97
CA PHE A 9 25.48 -16.43 -8.15
C PHE A 9 24.84 -15.08 -8.48
N LEU A 10 23.92 -15.06 -9.43
CA LEU A 10 23.03 -13.92 -9.66
C LEU A 10 22.12 -13.84 -8.43
N CYS A 11 22.58 -13.12 -7.40
CA CYS A 11 21.69 -12.56 -6.40
C CYS A 11 20.72 -11.66 -7.16
N SER A 12 19.50 -12.15 -7.38
CA SER A 12 18.37 -11.30 -7.73
C SER A 12 18.27 -10.24 -6.64
N PHE A 13 18.72 -9.03 -6.94
CA PHE A 13 18.40 -7.87 -6.13
C PHE A 13 16.88 -7.75 -6.17
N ILE A 14 16.23 -8.20 -5.11
CA ILE A 14 14.82 -7.88 -4.83
C ILE A 14 14.86 -6.39 -4.47
N GLU A 15 14.87 -5.55 -5.49
CA GLU A 15 14.80 -4.11 -5.35
C GLU A 15 13.40 -3.79 -4.88
N ALA A 16 13.28 -3.55 -3.58
CA ALA A 16 12.02 -3.18 -3.00
C ALA A 16 11.65 -1.78 -3.47
N SER A 17 10.51 -1.68 -4.12
CA SER A 17 9.99 -0.49 -4.77
C SER A 17 9.11 0.28 -3.78
N GLU A 18 9.39 1.57 -3.64
CA GLU A 18 8.57 2.48 -2.84
C GLU A 18 7.47 3.12 -3.69
N TYR A 19 6.29 3.27 -3.10
CA TYR A 19 5.11 3.84 -3.73
C TYR A 19 4.36 4.79 -2.81
N ILE A 20 3.58 5.66 -3.43
CA ILE A 20 2.51 6.41 -2.80
C ILE A 20 1.21 5.72 -3.18
N PHE A 21 0.48 5.31 -2.15
CA PHE A 21 -0.83 4.70 -2.23
C PHE A 21 -1.89 5.66 -1.67
N SER A 22 -3.03 5.77 -2.36
CA SER A 22 -4.20 6.44 -1.81
C SER A 22 -5.47 5.74 -2.27
N TYR A 23 -6.50 5.82 -1.43
CA TYR A 23 -7.78 5.20 -1.70
C TYR A 23 -8.92 6.10 -1.26
N ARG A 24 -10.00 6.10 -2.02
CA ARG A 24 -11.25 6.75 -1.63
C ARG A 24 -12.43 5.98 -2.20
N VAL A 25 -13.39 5.66 -1.35
CA VAL A 25 -14.69 5.11 -1.75
C VAL A 25 -15.81 5.92 -1.12
N ALA A 26 -16.88 6.11 -1.88
CA ALA A 26 -18.13 6.72 -1.43
C ALA A 26 -19.24 5.69 -1.57
N VAL A 27 -19.98 5.46 -0.49
CA VAL A 27 -21.05 4.47 -0.41
C VAL A 27 -22.32 5.18 0.04
N GLU A 28 -23.42 4.98 -0.68
CA GLU A 28 -24.75 5.48 -0.30
C GLU A 28 -25.69 4.30 -0.07
N ASN A 29 -26.21 4.17 1.15
CA ASN A 29 -27.16 3.10 1.51
C ASN A 29 -26.65 1.68 1.14
N GLY A 30 -25.34 1.45 1.27
CA GLY A 30 -24.70 0.18 0.91
C GLY A 30 -24.32 0.04 -0.58
N ILE A 31 -24.63 1.01 -1.43
CA ILE A 31 -24.28 1.02 -2.85
C ILE A 31 -23.01 1.86 -3.07
N VAL A 32 -22.00 1.30 -3.73
CA VAL A 32 -20.78 2.04 -4.10
C VAL A 32 -21.12 3.06 -5.19
N LEU A 33 -21.02 4.35 -4.87
CA LEU A 33 -21.22 5.45 -5.81
C LEU A 33 -19.96 5.75 -6.62
N SER A 34 -18.80 5.69 -5.95
CA SER A 34 -17.50 5.92 -6.59
C SER A 34 -16.39 5.25 -5.81
N GLU A 35 -15.40 4.76 -6.54
CA GLU A 35 -14.17 4.20 -5.99
C GLU A 35 -12.99 4.76 -6.78
N LYS A 36 -11.98 5.25 -6.05
CA LYS A 36 -10.73 5.74 -6.61
C LYS A 36 -9.57 5.09 -5.87
N TYR A 37 -8.66 4.52 -6.64
CA TYR A 37 -7.45 3.87 -6.18
C TYR A 37 -6.27 4.42 -6.97
N TYR A 38 -5.22 4.84 -6.27
CA TYR A 38 -4.02 5.35 -6.91
C TYR A 38 -2.78 4.67 -6.34
N PHE A 39 -1.90 4.30 -7.27
CA PHE A 39 -0.61 3.73 -7.00
C PHE A 39 0.43 4.41 -7.89
N SER A 40 1.37 5.12 -7.28
CA SER A 40 2.42 5.83 -8.03
C SER A 40 3.80 5.57 -7.41
N PRO A 41 4.83 5.27 -8.20
CA PRO A 41 6.20 5.15 -7.69
C PRO A 41 6.61 6.39 -6.89
N ALA A 42 7.28 6.20 -5.77
CA ALA A 42 7.86 7.30 -5.01
C ALA A 42 9.12 7.80 -5.71
N MET A 43 9.22 9.12 -5.95
CA MET A 43 10.38 9.72 -6.62
C MET A 43 11.65 9.72 -5.76
N VAL A 44 11.52 9.67 -4.43
CA VAL A 44 12.63 9.73 -3.48
C VAL A 44 12.41 8.68 -2.40
N ASN A 45 13.39 7.79 -2.21
CA ASN A 45 13.41 6.75 -1.18
C ASN A 45 13.29 7.39 0.22
N ALA A 46 12.54 6.75 1.12
CA ALA A 46 12.34 7.23 2.48
C ALA A 46 13.62 7.23 3.33
N GLU A 47 14.55 6.31 3.08
CA GLU A 47 15.88 6.28 3.70
C GLU A 47 16.62 7.59 3.42
N THR A 48 16.54 8.10 2.18
CA THR A 48 17.14 9.38 1.79
C THR A 48 16.51 10.57 2.51
N LEU A 49 15.25 10.47 2.95
CA LEU A 49 14.55 11.57 3.59
C LEU A 49 14.82 11.69 5.09
N ASN A 50 15.52 10.76 5.75
CA ASN A 50 15.70 10.72 7.21
C ASN A 50 14.39 10.87 8.03
N LYS A 51 13.23 10.68 7.39
CA LYS A 51 11.90 10.99 7.94
C LYS A 51 11.28 9.81 8.70
N VAL A 52 11.98 8.68 8.77
CA VAL A 52 11.43 7.41 9.26
C VAL A 52 12.44 6.72 10.17
N LYS A 53 12.06 6.49 11.43
CA LYS A 53 12.63 5.40 12.23
C LYS A 53 11.73 4.20 11.98
N ASN A 54 12.26 3.07 11.50
CA ASN A 54 11.48 1.85 11.29
C ASN A 54 10.66 1.50 12.56
N PRO A 55 9.33 1.58 12.46
CA PRO A 55 8.57 0.34 12.48
C PRO A 55 7.55 0.35 11.34
N TYR A 56 7.95 -0.21 10.20
CA TYR A 56 6.98 -0.54 9.18
C TYR A 56 5.94 -1.48 9.77
N LYS A 57 4.65 -1.13 9.69
CA LYS A 57 3.63 -2.16 9.80
C LYS A 57 3.73 -3.00 8.54
N GLN A 58 3.83 -4.31 8.70
CA GLN A 58 3.99 -5.23 7.58
C GLN A 58 2.75 -6.09 7.40
N CYS A 59 2.52 -6.52 6.17
CA CYS A 59 1.61 -7.60 5.84
C CYS A 59 2.19 -8.40 4.67
N GLU A 60 1.77 -9.66 4.55
CA GLU A 60 2.16 -10.54 3.46
C GLU A 60 0.91 -10.91 2.67
N ILE A 61 1.02 -10.89 1.35
CA ILE A 61 -0.05 -11.27 0.43
C ILE A 61 0.50 -12.36 -0.50
N VAL A 62 -0.16 -13.51 -0.50
CA VAL A 62 0.15 -14.59 -1.44
C VAL A 62 -0.40 -14.21 -2.81
N HIS A 63 0.43 -14.33 -3.85
CA HIS A 63 0.02 -13.98 -5.21
C HIS A 63 0.54 -14.97 -6.26
N ASN A 64 -0.16 -15.04 -7.39
CA ASN A 64 0.23 -15.84 -8.56
C ASN A 64 0.59 -14.97 -9.77
N THR A 65 0.78 -13.67 -9.56
CA THR A 65 1.09 -12.71 -10.62
C THR A 65 2.52 -12.88 -11.14
N LYS A 66 2.76 -12.47 -12.38
CA LYS A 66 4.06 -12.61 -13.05
C LYS A 66 4.98 -11.40 -12.84
N SER A 67 4.42 -10.28 -12.39
CA SER A 67 5.16 -9.05 -12.14
C SER A 67 4.53 -8.25 -11.02
N GLU A 68 5.32 -7.41 -10.37
CA GLU A 68 4.83 -6.47 -9.38
C GLU A 68 3.74 -5.54 -9.96
N LYS A 69 3.91 -5.05 -11.20
CA LYS A 69 2.90 -4.21 -11.84
C LYS A 69 1.55 -4.93 -11.97
N GLU A 70 1.58 -6.22 -12.24
CA GLU A 70 0.39 -7.06 -12.31
C GLU A 70 -0.23 -7.27 -10.92
N PHE A 71 0.60 -7.53 -9.90
CA PHE A 71 0.20 -7.60 -8.49
C PHE A 71 -0.54 -6.34 -8.04
N LEU A 72 0.05 -5.17 -8.27
CA LEU A 72 -0.52 -3.88 -7.89
C LEU A 72 -1.87 -3.56 -8.55
N ARG A 73 -2.12 -4.17 -9.72
CA ARG A 73 -3.36 -4.00 -10.46
C ARG A 73 -4.47 -4.91 -9.94
N TYR A 74 -4.14 -6.12 -9.49
CA TYR A 74 -5.13 -7.15 -9.16
C TYR A 74 -5.29 -7.45 -7.67
N SER A 75 -4.33 -7.06 -6.83
CA SER A 75 -4.37 -7.29 -5.38
C SER A 75 -4.82 -6.06 -4.59
N LYS A 76 -5.63 -5.18 -5.20
CA LYS A 76 -6.14 -3.95 -4.57
C LYS A 76 -6.86 -4.26 -3.26
N GLU A 77 -7.76 -5.24 -3.27
CA GLU A 77 -8.55 -5.66 -2.12
C GLU A 77 -7.66 -6.18 -0.98
N ASP A 78 -6.67 -7.01 -1.30
CA ASP A 78 -5.72 -7.56 -0.32
C ASP A 78 -4.86 -6.45 0.31
N ILE A 79 -4.41 -5.49 -0.51
CA ILE A 79 -3.68 -4.30 -0.05
C ILE A 79 -4.54 -3.50 0.92
N LEU A 80 -5.80 -3.23 0.57
CA LEU A 80 -6.74 -2.49 1.43
C LEU A 80 -6.96 -3.20 2.77
N GLU A 81 -7.06 -4.53 2.77
CA GLU A 81 -7.15 -5.33 3.99
C GLU A 81 -5.96 -5.09 4.91
N CYS A 82 -4.74 -4.99 4.38
CA CYS A 82 -3.57 -4.63 5.17
C CYS A 82 -3.74 -3.26 5.85
N PHE A 83 -4.20 -2.24 5.12
CA PHE A 83 -4.43 -0.91 5.68
C PHE A 83 -5.51 -0.91 6.77
N PHE A 84 -6.58 -1.68 6.61
CA PHE A 84 -7.60 -1.84 7.65
C PHE A 84 -7.04 -2.54 8.90
N LYS A 85 -6.27 -3.62 8.73
CA LYS A 85 -5.59 -4.31 9.85
C LYS A 85 -4.60 -3.39 10.57
N TRP A 86 -4.00 -2.44 9.85
CA TRP A 86 -3.13 -1.43 10.43
C TRP A 86 -3.89 -0.32 11.15
N GLY A 87 -5.22 -0.35 11.19
CA GLY A 87 -6.04 0.61 11.91
C GLY A 87 -6.10 1.97 11.25
N VAL A 88 -6.01 2.04 9.91
CA VAL A 88 -6.33 3.28 9.19
C VAL A 88 -7.78 3.65 9.50
N LYS A 89 -7.96 4.81 10.12
CA LYS A 89 -9.27 5.28 10.57
C LYS A 89 -10.17 5.54 9.36
N LEU A 90 -11.36 4.95 9.38
CA LEU A 90 -12.42 5.27 8.43
C LEU A 90 -13.00 6.63 8.82
N GLU A 91 -12.91 7.64 7.95
CA GLU A 91 -13.60 8.91 8.15
C GLU A 91 -15.03 8.84 7.61
N ASP A 92 -15.99 8.42 8.44
CA ASP A 92 -17.40 8.48 8.07
C ASP A 92 -17.90 9.94 8.12
N ARG A 93 -18.23 10.50 6.95
CA ARG A 93 -18.84 11.83 6.80
C ARG A 93 -20.27 11.70 6.29
N SER A 94 -21.10 10.99 7.05
CA SER A 94 -22.53 10.87 6.77
C SER A 94 -23.25 12.21 6.92
N THR A 95 -23.91 12.67 5.85
CA THR A 95 -24.82 13.82 5.88
C THR A 95 -26.25 13.34 5.69
N ALA A 96 -27.11 13.50 6.69
CA ALA A 96 -28.55 13.21 6.59
C ALA A 96 -29.31 14.48 6.17
N SER A 97 -30.15 14.40 5.13
CA SER A 97 -31.04 15.51 4.71
C SER A 97 -32.51 15.07 4.65
N ASP A 98 -33.43 15.98 4.98
CA ASP A 98 -34.88 15.87 4.73
C ASP A 98 -35.62 14.64 5.30
N TYR A 99 -35.28 14.18 6.52
CA TYR A 99 -35.97 13.08 7.22
C TYR A 99 -36.06 11.75 6.43
N LYS A 100 -35.36 11.66 5.29
CA LYS A 100 -35.11 10.47 4.49
C LYS A 100 -33.62 10.22 4.62
N GLY A 101 -33.24 9.23 5.43
CA GLY A 101 -31.84 8.93 5.68
C GLY A 101 -31.13 8.42 4.43
N ALA A 102 -30.61 9.33 3.60
CA ALA A 102 -29.57 9.00 2.64
C ALA A 102 -28.25 9.02 3.42
N TYR A 103 -27.75 7.83 3.78
CA TYR A 103 -26.48 7.70 4.49
C TYR A 103 -25.37 7.59 3.45
N ILE A 104 -24.65 8.69 3.21
CA ILE A 104 -23.44 8.68 2.37
C ILE A 104 -22.22 8.54 3.28
N SER A 105 -21.61 7.36 3.30
CA SER A 105 -20.36 7.12 4.01
C SER A 105 -19.17 7.24 3.07
N PHE A 106 -18.08 7.84 3.59
CA PHE A 106 -16.82 7.91 2.89
C PHE A 106 -15.79 7.06 3.62
N LEU A 107 -14.93 6.42 2.85
CA LEU A 107 -13.69 5.88 3.36
C LEU A 107 -12.57 6.49 2.52
N SER A 108 -11.58 7.09 3.18
CA SER A 108 -10.39 7.59 2.51
C SER A 108 -9.13 7.17 3.24
N ILE A 109 -8.18 6.65 2.48
CA ILE A 109 -6.79 6.49 2.89
C ILE A 109 -6.03 7.64 2.22
N PRO A 110 -5.48 8.60 3.00
CA PRO A 110 -4.72 9.70 2.43
C PRO A 110 -3.47 9.17 1.70
N ALA A 111 -2.83 10.02 0.91
CA ALA A 111 -1.58 9.68 0.24
C ALA A 111 -0.55 9.17 1.27
N THR A 112 -0.31 7.87 1.23
CA THR A 112 0.46 7.12 2.22
C THR A 112 1.58 6.41 1.52
N ARG A 113 2.78 6.48 2.09
CA ARG A 113 3.93 5.82 1.49
C ARG A 113 3.99 4.36 1.93
N ILE A 114 4.25 3.48 0.99
CA ILE A 114 4.50 2.07 1.24
C ILE A 114 5.74 1.58 0.50
N LYS A 115 6.36 0.53 1.01
CA LYS A 115 7.41 -0.25 0.35
C LYS A 115 6.85 -1.62 0.03
N ILE A 116 7.16 -2.15 -1.14
CA ILE A 116 6.78 -3.50 -1.55
C ILE A 116 8.04 -4.30 -1.85
N GLU A 117 8.13 -5.46 -1.22
CA GLU A 117 9.09 -6.50 -1.59
C GLU A 117 8.32 -7.58 -2.33
N TYR A 118 8.54 -7.66 -3.64
CA TYR A 118 7.87 -8.59 -4.53
C TYR A 118 8.74 -9.82 -4.75
N GLU A 119 8.37 -10.95 -4.15
CA GLU A 119 9.05 -12.23 -4.29
C GLU A 119 8.16 -13.27 -5.00
N SER A 120 8.73 -14.43 -5.33
CA SER A 120 7.97 -15.48 -6.04
C SER A 120 6.92 -16.11 -5.12
N GLY A 121 5.66 -15.70 -5.31
CA GLY A 121 4.50 -16.26 -4.59
C GLY A 121 4.05 -15.44 -3.38
N ILE A 122 4.86 -14.49 -2.91
CA ILE A 122 4.58 -13.67 -1.73
C ILE A 122 5.06 -12.24 -1.98
N ALA A 123 4.18 -11.28 -1.72
CA ALA A 123 4.49 -9.87 -1.70
C ALA A 123 4.39 -9.36 -0.26
N LYS A 124 5.46 -8.73 0.23
CA LYS A 124 5.48 -8.09 1.55
C LYS A 124 5.25 -6.60 1.38
N ILE A 125 4.24 -6.08 2.07
CA ILE A 125 3.91 -4.65 2.02
C ILE A 125 4.20 -4.04 3.37
N TYR A 126 4.90 -2.92 3.33
CA TYR A 126 5.37 -2.19 4.49
C TYR A 126 4.83 -0.76 4.47
N HIS A 127 4.13 -0.34 5.52
CA HIS A 127 3.62 1.02 5.66
C HIS A 127 4.58 1.91 6.45
N LEU A 128 5.00 3.03 5.84
CA LEU A 128 5.91 3.98 6.46
C LEU A 128 5.19 4.88 7.46
N MET A 129 5.62 4.82 8.72
CA MET A 129 5.19 5.75 9.75
C MET A 129 6.12 6.98 9.79
N ALA A 130 5.55 8.19 9.67
CA ALA A 130 6.33 9.42 9.77
C ALA A 130 6.87 9.63 11.19
N ASN A 131 8.12 10.10 11.30
CA ASN A 131 8.75 10.44 12.57
C ASN A 131 8.03 11.67 13.18
N THR A 132 7.28 11.47 14.26
CA THR A 132 6.37 12.47 14.84
C THR A 132 7.08 13.60 15.62
N LYS A 133 8.41 13.70 15.51
CA LYS A 133 9.22 14.65 16.30
C LYS A 133 9.33 16.07 15.71
N GLU A 134 8.81 16.31 14.52
CA GLU A 134 9.02 17.60 13.81
C GLU A 134 7.80 18.55 13.83
N GLN A 135 6.83 18.33 14.73
CA GLN A 135 5.67 19.24 14.90
C GLN A 135 5.55 19.81 16.31
N ARG A 136 6.66 20.28 16.91
CA ARG A 136 6.63 21.18 18.06
C ARG A 136 7.59 22.34 17.87
#